data_AF-A0A7G2CGC6-F1
#
_entry.id   AF-A0A7G2CGC6-F1
#
_cell.length_a   1.000
_cell.length_b   1.000
_cell.length_c   1.000
_cell.angle_alpha   90.00
_cell.angle_beta   90.00
_cell.angle_gamma   90.00
#
_symmetry.space_group_name_H-M   'P 1'
#
loop_
_entity.id
_entity.type
_entity.pdbx_description
1 polymer ?
#
loop_
_entity_poly.entity_id
_entity_poly.type
_entity_poly.pdbx_seq_one_letter_code
_entity_poly.pdbx_strand_id
1 'polypeptide(L)'
;MLTISKGFGVNQLFDAIREQYISAATKRPVTMLFTDNDIKQEIFLEYINSFLSNGEIAGLFASDQRDSAINDIRPVMKKDPYAKFEDMNESLWKYFINRVRERLHFVLCFSPVGDKFRTRARKFPALVSSCIINWFFPWPKQALLDVSSRTIKEFEMATDDKNKEKLVELMADIHSTMLEKSEEYLNRYRRSVYSTPKSYLGFIDTYTSVYTKKFNELNEEAKKINNGLKKLHQAGEDVRVMRTQLQEKEVLLGNKRKETDALVKEIEIRTAEAEKKRAEVEVVKESVARDAAIVAEGEAEAKKDLEAAEPALLEAIESLNSITANDFVTLKKLANPPSLIKRIFDAVSILLHRPLLVPGAEMVKGALWITDSWDFSGRQLASESGTLDVLKEFGQTKKDNINEETCELLLPYLWMEGFNAEAARKACGNVAGLCTWVSSMYKYINIAKIVAPKKEALRIATIKLRAANKKKEEQEQELAKVTEEVDAYNKQLSDENAKKQALEDDANQTKQRMDSANGLIDALSGERERWTQQSNDSRR
;
A
#
# COMPACT_ATOMS: atom_id res chain seq x y z
N MET A 1 -54.12 3.17 58.34
CA MET A 1 -53.00 2.83 59.24
C MET A 1 -52.64 4.09 59.99
N LEU A 2 -52.41 4.04 61.29
CA LEU A 2 -52.07 5.23 62.07
C LEU A 2 -50.62 5.64 61.79
N THR A 3 -50.41 6.91 61.45
CA THR A 3 -49.07 7.44 61.20
C THR A 3 -48.50 7.97 62.50
N ILE A 4 -47.65 7.19 63.15
CA ILE A 4 -47.12 7.51 64.48
C ILE A 4 -45.83 8.30 64.36
N SER A 5 -45.84 9.53 64.87
CA SER A 5 -44.67 10.37 65.04
C SER A 5 -44.11 10.26 66.46
N LYS A 6 -42.88 10.74 66.69
CA LYS A 6 -42.24 10.72 68.04
C LYS A 6 -43.06 11.46 69.12
N GLY A 7 -43.96 12.36 68.73
CA GLY A 7 -44.84 13.12 69.63
C GLY A 7 -46.29 12.66 69.64
N PHE A 8 -46.61 11.46 69.12
CA PHE A 8 -47.97 10.94 69.08
C PHE A 8 -48.49 10.64 70.49
N GLY A 9 -49.46 11.43 70.95
CA GLY A 9 -50.11 11.32 72.26
C GLY A 9 -51.62 11.15 72.14
N VAL A 10 -52.31 11.35 73.26
CA VAL A 10 -53.77 11.14 73.37
C VAL A 10 -54.57 12.03 72.42
N ASN A 11 -54.17 13.30 72.26
CA ASN A 11 -54.91 14.24 71.41
C ASN A 11 -54.89 13.81 69.93
N GLN A 12 -53.73 13.39 69.42
CA GLN A 12 -53.64 12.91 68.04
C GLN A 12 -54.41 11.60 67.84
N LEU A 13 -54.46 10.74 68.86
CA LEU A 13 -55.31 9.55 68.83
C LEU A 13 -56.80 9.91 68.78
N PHE A 14 -57.22 10.88 69.60
CA PHE A 14 -58.60 11.37 69.61
C PHE A 14 -59.00 11.97 68.27
N ASP A 15 -58.14 12.79 67.68
CA ASP A 15 -58.40 13.36 66.35
C ASP A 15 -58.55 12.26 65.29
N ALA A 16 -57.65 11.28 65.28
CA ALA A 16 -57.71 10.16 64.34
C ALA A 16 -58.98 9.29 64.54
N ILE A 17 -59.35 8.98 65.78
CA ILE A 17 -60.56 8.21 66.08
C ILE A 17 -61.82 9.01 65.73
N ARG A 18 -61.86 10.31 66.06
CA ARG A 18 -63.01 11.19 65.78
C ARG A 18 -63.29 11.29 64.28
N GLU A 19 -62.25 11.46 63.48
CA GLU A 19 -62.37 11.45 62.02
C GLU A 19 -62.99 10.14 61.51
N GLN A 20 -62.54 9.00 62.06
CA GLN A 20 -63.09 7.69 61.68
C GLN A 20 -64.53 7.48 62.18
N TYR A 21 -64.91 8.00 63.35
CA TYR A 21 -66.30 7.98 63.82
C TYR A 21 -67.24 8.72 62.87
N ILE A 22 -66.87 9.96 62.49
CA ILE A 22 -67.67 10.76 61.56
C ILE A 22 -67.77 10.05 60.20
N SER A 23 -66.65 9.54 59.69
CA SER A 23 -66.58 8.81 58.42
C SER A 23 -67.44 7.54 58.44
N ALA A 24 -67.38 6.74 59.50
CA ALA A 24 -68.16 5.52 59.68
C ALA A 24 -69.67 5.79 59.75
N ALA A 25 -70.06 6.84 60.46
CA ALA A 25 -71.45 7.22 60.61
C ALA A 25 -72.05 7.79 59.31
N THR A 26 -71.32 8.67 58.62
CA THR A 26 -71.89 9.49 57.53
C THR A 26 -71.58 8.95 56.13
N LYS A 27 -70.36 8.46 55.89
CA LYS A 27 -69.84 8.18 54.54
C LYS A 27 -69.79 6.69 54.21
N ARG A 28 -68.92 5.93 54.88
CA ARG A 28 -68.60 4.54 54.52
C ARG A 28 -68.15 3.71 55.73
N PRO A 29 -68.26 2.37 55.70
CA PRO A 29 -67.63 1.52 56.70
C PRO A 29 -66.11 1.72 56.76
N VAL A 30 -65.55 1.64 57.97
CA VAL A 30 -64.13 1.92 58.25
C VAL A 30 -63.54 0.78 59.08
N THR A 31 -62.30 0.41 58.77
CA THR A 31 -61.51 -0.50 59.60
C THR A 31 -60.24 0.18 60.08
N MET A 32 -60.01 0.17 61.39
CA MET A 32 -58.80 0.69 62.02
C MET A 32 -57.90 -0.46 62.45
N LEU A 33 -56.70 -0.52 61.89
CA LEU A 33 -55.65 -1.47 62.29
C LEU A 33 -54.77 -0.84 63.37
N PHE A 34 -54.65 -1.50 64.51
CA PHE A 34 -53.70 -1.17 65.58
C PHE A 34 -52.77 -2.34 65.83
N THR A 35 -51.48 -2.06 65.85
CA THR A 35 -50.44 -3.03 66.20
C THR A 35 -49.89 -2.73 67.59
N ASP A 36 -49.17 -3.69 68.19
CA ASP A 36 -48.49 -3.48 69.47
C ASP A 36 -47.54 -2.27 69.48
N ASN A 37 -46.92 -1.97 68.33
CA ASN A 37 -46.01 -0.83 68.17
C ASN A 37 -46.74 0.52 68.24
N ASP A 38 -48.04 0.50 67.99
CA ASP A 38 -48.88 1.69 67.95
C ASP A 38 -49.31 2.16 69.35
N ILE A 39 -49.20 1.28 70.34
CA ILE A 39 -49.61 1.53 71.72
C ILE A 39 -48.43 2.13 72.49
N LYS A 40 -48.30 3.46 72.43
CA LYS A 40 -47.27 4.21 73.17
C LYS A 40 -47.60 4.38 74.65
N GLN A 41 -48.88 4.54 74.97
CA GLN A 41 -49.38 4.73 76.32
C GLN A 41 -50.52 3.74 76.57
N GLU A 42 -50.57 3.14 77.76
CA GLU A 42 -51.60 2.15 78.11
C GLU A 42 -53.02 2.76 78.11
N ILE A 43 -53.13 4.08 78.30
CA ILE A 43 -54.41 4.81 78.23
C ILE A 43 -55.09 4.70 76.86
N PHE A 44 -54.33 4.43 75.78
CA PHE A 44 -54.92 4.23 74.46
C PHE A 44 -55.87 3.03 74.44
N LEU A 45 -55.52 1.97 75.18
CA LEU A 45 -56.34 0.77 75.29
C LEU A 45 -57.57 0.99 76.18
N GLU A 46 -57.54 1.94 77.11
CA GLU A 46 -58.71 2.31 77.90
C GLU A 46 -59.80 2.94 77.02
N TYR A 47 -59.40 3.80 76.08
CA TYR A 47 -60.33 4.39 75.11
C TYR A 47 -60.87 3.35 74.13
N ILE A 48 -60.02 2.45 73.62
CA ILE A 48 -60.48 1.34 72.76
C ILE A 48 -61.41 0.40 73.55
N ASN A 49 -61.10 0.08 74.80
CA ASN A 49 -61.94 -0.74 75.67
C ASN A 49 -63.32 -0.10 75.90
N SER A 50 -63.36 1.22 76.09
CA SER A 50 -64.62 1.97 76.19
C SER A 50 -65.43 1.82 74.90
N PHE A 51 -64.82 2.07 73.73
CA PHE A 51 -65.49 1.86 72.45
C PHE A 51 -66.02 0.44 72.26
N LEU A 52 -65.21 -0.58 72.54
CA LEU A 52 -65.61 -1.99 72.40
C LEU A 52 -66.74 -2.40 73.36
N SER A 53 -66.92 -1.66 74.46
CA SER A 53 -67.95 -1.94 75.46
C SER A 53 -69.29 -1.26 75.11
N ASN A 54 -69.26 0.03 74.76
CA ASN A 54 -70.47 0.84 74.63
C ASN A 54 -70.58 1.62 73.30
N GLY A 55 -69.52 1.64 72.47
CA GLY A 55 -69.46 2.40 71.21
C GLY A 55 -69.09 3.88 71.37
N GLU A 56 -68.88 4.37 72.59
CA GLU A 56 -68.64 5.78 72.91
C GLU A 56 -67.40 5.95 73.78
N ILE A 57 -66.60 6.98 73.47
CA ILE A 57 -65.39 7.31 74.22
C ILE A 57 -65.63 8.64 74.93
N ALA A 58 -65.50 8.63 76.26
CA ALA A 58 -65.68 9.84 77.07
C ALA A 58 -64.64 10.90 76.68
N GLY A 59 -65.11 12.13 76.42
CA GLY A 59 -64.26 13.26 76.04
C GLY A 59 -63.75 13.22 74.59
N LEU A 60 -64.21 12.30 73.74
CA LEU A 60 -63.80 12.23 72.33
C LEU A 60 -64.30 13.43 71.52
N PHE A 61 -65.56 13.83 71.72
CA PHE A 61 -66.19 14.98 71.07
C PHE A 61 -66.38 16.10 72.10
N ALA A 62 -65.88 17.30 71.79
CA ALA A 62 -66.29 18.51 72.49
C ALA A 62 -67.74 18.88 72.11
N SER A 63 -68.39 19.77 72.88
CA SER A 63 -69.82 20.09 72.69
C SER A 63 -70.13 20.59 71.28
N ASP A 64 -69.28 21.47 70.74
CA ASP A 64 -69.35 22.02 69.39
C ASP A 64 -69.18 20.93 68.31
N GLN A 65 -68.22 20.02 68.51
CA GLN A 65 -67.97 18.91 67.59
C GLN A 65 -69.11 17.88 67.59
N ARG A 66 -69.75 17.68 68.75
CA ARG A 66 -70.93 16.81 68.88
C ARG A 66 -72.12 17.38 68.11
N ASP A 67 -72.38 18.68 68.23
CA ASP A 67 -73.44 19.36 67.49
C ASP A 67 -73.19 19.31 65.97
N SER A 68 -71.93 19.46 65.54
CA SER A 68 -71.54 19.28 64.13
C SER A 68 -71.85 17.86 63.64
N ALA A 69 -71.47 16.83 64.40
CA ALA A 69 -71.73 15.44 64.04
C ALA A 69 -73.24 15.11 63.98
N ILE A 70 -74.05 15.71 64.86
CA ILE A 70 -75.52 15.59 64.85
C ILE A 70 -76.11 16.23 63.58
N ASN A 71 -75.60 17.39 63.17
CA ASN A 71 -76.04 18.02 61.92
C ASN A 71 -75.67 17.18 60.69
N ASP A 72 -74.49 16.55 60.69
CA ASP A 72 -74.04 15.69 59.60
C ASP A 72 -74.85 14.38 59.50
N ILE A 73 -75.30 13.81 60.63
CA ILE A 73 -76.07 12.56 60.65
C ILE A 73 -77.57 12.77 60.37
N ARG A 74 -78.11 13.96 60.64
CA ARG A 74 -79.53 14.29 60.40
C ARG A 74 -80.02 13.97 58.97
N PRO A 75 -79.34 14.39 57.88
CA PRO A 75 -79.78 14.03 56.52
C PRO A 75 -79.63 12.54 56.23
N VAL A 76 -78.72 11.86 56.92
CA VAL A 76 -78.47 10.42 56.77
C VAL A 76 -79.60 9.61 57.41
N MET A 77 -80.04 10.00 58.61
CA MET A 77 -81.19 9.36 59.29
C MET A 77 -82.50 9.60 58.54
N LYS A 78 -82.72 10.82 58.00
CA LYS A 78 -83.91 11.12 57.18
C LYS A 78 -84.04 10.23 55.93
N LYS A 79 -82.91 9.79 55.38
CA LYS A 79 -82.85 8.93 54.19
C LYS A 79 -82.87 7.44 54.53
N ASP A 80 -82.79 7.07 55.80
CA ASP A 80 -82.75 5.68 56.24
C ASP A 80 -84.19 5.13 56.35
N PRO A 81 -84.58 4.16 55.50
CA PRO A 81 -85.94 3.62 55.51
C PRO A 81 -86.26 2.77 56.74
N TYR A 82 -85.26 2.38 57.54
CA TYR A 82 -85.42 1.52 58.71
C TYR A 82 -85.38 2.27 60.04
N ALA A 83 -85.00 3.55 60.04
CA ALA A 83 -84.91 4.37 61.25
C ALA A 83 -86.16 5.26 61.40
N LYS A 84 -86.76 5.28 62.60
CA LYS A 84 -87.82 6.27 62.92
C LYS A 84 -87.17 7.63 63.11
N PHE A 85 -87.38 8.53 62.15
CA PHE A 85 -86.82 9.88 62.24
C PHE A 85 -87.50 10.68 63.37
N GLU A 86 -86.71 11.05 64.37
CA GLU A 86 -87.10 11.93 65.48
C GLU A 86 -86.07 13.06 65.56
N ASP A 87 -86.52 14.32 65.43
CA ASP A 87 -85.61 15.48 65.40
C ASP A 87 -85.25 15.97 66.81
N MET A 88 -84.86 15.02 67.67
CA MET A 88 -84.36 15.28 69.01
C MET A 88 -82.86 14.95 69.05
N ASN A 89 -82.05 15.85 69.60
CA ASN A 89 -80.58 15.71 69.63
C ASN A 89 -80.12 14.38 70.26
N GLU A 90 -80.82 13.89 71.29
CA GLU A 90 -80.52 12.59 71.92
C GLU A 90 -80.79 11.40 70.99
N SER A 91 -81.89 11.43 70.23
CA SER A 91 -82.26 10.37 69.28
C SER A 91 -81.27 10.31 68.11
N LEU A 92 -80.88 11.49 67.58
CA LEU A 92 -79.86 11.61 66.53
C LEU A 92 -78.48 11.13 67.00
N TRP A 93 -78.07 11.46 68.22
CA TRP A 93 -76.81 10.99 68.78
C TRP A 93 -76.81 9.48 69.00
N LYS A 94 -77.91 8.92 69.50
CA LYS A 94 -78.06 7.47 69.67
C LYS A 94 -77.98 6.75 68.32
N TYR A 95 -78.61 7.31 67.28
CA TYR A 95 -78.51 6.79 65.91
C TYR A 95 -77.08 6.87 65.37
N PHE A 96 -76.39 7.99 65.58
CA PHE A 96 -74.97 8.16 65.22
C PHE A 96 -74.10 7.06 65.84
N ILE A 97 -74.17 6.88 67.16
CA ILE A 97 -73.35 5.89 67.87
C ILE A 97 -73.68 4.45 67.43
N ASN A 98 -74.95 4.10 67.26
CA ASN A 98 -75.32 2.77 66.75
C ASN A 98 -74.73 2.51 65.35
N ARG A 99 -74.80 3.50 64.46
CA ARG A 99 -74.24 3.39 63.11
C ARG A 99 -72.71 3.30 63.12
N VAL A 100 -72.04 3.98 64.04
CA VAL A 100 -70.60 3.80 64.27
C VAL A 100 -70.30 2.37 64.72
N ARG A 101 -71.05 1.81 65.68
CA ARG A 101 -70.84 0.44 66.18
C ARG A 101 -70.97 -0.63 65.09
N GLU A 102 -71.89 -0.43 64.15
CA GLU A 102 -72.10 -1.35 63.03
C GLU A 102 -71.01 -1.25 61.94
N ARG A 103 -70.35 -0.09 61.81
CA ARG A 103 -69.54 0.23 60.63
C ARG A 103 -68.08 0.53 60.91
N LEU A 104 -67.71 0.75 62.17
CA LEU A 104 -66.33 0.96 62.60
C LEU A 104 -65.80 -0.29 63.26
N HIS A 105 -64.85 -0.96 62.60
CA HIS A 105 -64.21 -2.16 63.12
C HIS A 105 -62.76 -1.88 63.52
N PHE A 106 -62.39 -2.30 64.74
CA PHE A 106 -61.00 -2.31 65.18
C PHE A 106 -60.40 -3.69 64.95
N VAL A 107 -59.26 -3.73 64.25
CA VAL A 107 -58.42 -4.92 64.10
C VAL A 107 -57.18 -4.71 64.94
N LEU A 108 -57.03 -5.51 65.99
CA LEU A 108 -55.94 -5.39 66.95
C LEU A 108 -54.94 -6.54 66.73
N CYS A 109 -53.69 -6.21 66.42
CA CYS A 109 -52.61 -7.15 66.18
C CYS A 109 -51.65 -7.14 67.37
N PHE A 110 -51.90 -8.04 68.32
CA PHE A 110 -51.07 -8.24 69.50
C PHE A 110 -50.10 -9.41 69.32
N SER A 111 -48.89 -9.24 69.82
CA SER A 111 -47.92 -10.32 69.95
C SER A 111 -48.28 -11.20 71.16
N PRO A 112 -48.35 -12.53 71.01
CA PRO A 112 -48.52 -13.44 72.14
C PRO A 112 -47.24 -13.56 72.99
N VAL A 113 -46.12 -12.99 72.55
CA VAL A 113 -44.82 -13.09 73.22
C VAL A 113 -44.71 -12.07 74.35
N GLY A 114 -44.45 -12.54 75.56
CA GLY A 114 -44.26 -11.75 76.77
C GLY A 114 -45.54 -11.48 77.56
N ASP A 115 -45.41 -10.88 78.75
CA ASP A 115 -46.53 -10.74 79.69
C ASP A 115 -47.46 -9.55 79.42
N LYS A 116 -47.10 -8.68 78.46
CA LYS A 116 -47.84 -7.43 78.17
C LYS A 116 -49.25 -7.72 77.70
N PHE A 117 -49.43 -8.62 76.73
CA PHE A 117 -50.75 -8.96 76.22
C PHE A 117 -51.64 -9.57 77.31
N ARG A 118 -51.11 -10.50 78.10
CA ARG A 118 -51.83 -11.11 79.25
C ARG A 118 -52.27 -10.06 80.27
N THR A 119 -51.40 -9.10 80.56
CA THR A 119 -51.71 -8.00 81.50
C THR A 119 -52.76 -7.06 80.93
N ARG A 120 -52.65 -6.68 79.65
CA ARG A 120 -53.62 -5.83 78.95
C ARG A 120 -54.99 -6.49 78.85
N ALA A 121 -55.05 -7.78 78.50
CA ALA A 121 -56.29 -8.54 78.44
C ALA A 121 -57.03 -8.61 79.80
N ARG A 122 -56.30 -8.62 80.92
CA ARG A 122 -56.89 -8.54 82.27
C ARG A 122 -57.36 -7.14 82.64
N LYS A 123 -56.60 -6.11 82.27
CA LYS A 123 -56.92 -4.70 82.53
C LYS A 123 -58.10 -4.19 81.69
N PHE A 124 -58.23 -4.71 80.47
CA PHE A 124 -59.18 -4.26 79.46
C PHE A 124 -60.00 -5.46 78.94
N PRO A 125 -61.03 -5.92 79.69
CA PRO A 125 -61.77 -7.13 79.36
C PRO A 125 -62.48 -7.09 78.00
N ALA A 126 -62.87 -5.91 77.52
CA ALA A 126 -63.58 -5.76 76.25
C ALA A 126 -62.72 -6.17 75.04
N LEU A 127 -61.39 -6.13 75.18
CA LEU A 127 -60.45 -6.64 74.17
C LEU A 127 -60.64 -8.13 73.89
N VAL A 128 -61.13 -8.90 74.88
CA VAL A 128 -61.32 -10.35 74.77
C VAL A 128 -62.79 -10.69 74.60
N SER A 129 -63.70 -10.01 75.31
CA SER A 129 -65.13 -10.33 75.26
C SER A 129 -65.85 -9.83 74.01
N SER A 130 -65.41 -8.69 73.44
CA SER A 130 -66.09 -8.03 72.32
C SER A 130 -65.36 -8.20 70.98
N CYS A 131 -64.24 -8.92 70.96
CA CYS A 131 -63.45 -9.16 69.75
C CYS A 131 -63.37 -10.65 69.42
N ILE A 132 -63.25 -10.96 68.12
CA ILE A 132 -62.98 -12.32 67.65
C ILE A 132 -61.47 -12.55 67.66
N ILE A 133 -61.04 -13.62 68.32
CA ILE A 133 -59.62 -13.99 68.40
C ILE A 133 -59.25 -14.84 67.18
N ASN A 134 -58.29 -14.37 66.38
CA ASN A 134 -57.69 -15.11 65.28
C ASN A 134 -56.24 -15.45 65.61
N TRP A 135 -55.92 -16.75 65.65
CA TRP A 135 -54.59 -17.24 66.00
C TRP A 135 -53.71 -17.38 64.76
N PHE A 136 -52.54 -16.72 64.79
CA PHE A 136 -51.52 -16.87 63.76
C PHE A 136 -50.47 -17.87 64.23
N PHE A 137 -50.53 -19.08 63.67
CA PHE A 137 -49.55 -20.13 63.95
C PHE A 137 -48.28 -19.96 63.09
N PRO A 138 -47.14 -20.52 63.54
CA PRO A 138 -45.97 -20.68 62.68
C PRO A 138 -46.34 -21.40 61.38
N TRP A 139 -45.61 -21.10 60.30
CA TRP A 139 -45.86 -21.72 59.02
C TRP A 139 -45.58 -23.23 59.08
N PRO A 140 -46.55 -24.08 58.65
CA PRO A 140 -46.30 -25.51 58.54
C PRO A 140 -45.28 -25.76 57.42
N LYS A 141 -44.65 -26.95 57.44
CA LYS A 141 -43.68 -27.36 56.42
C LYS A 141 -44.23 -27.21 54.99
N GLN A 142 -45.50 -27.55 54.78
CA GLN A 142 -46.15 -27.38 53.47
C GLN A 142 -46.14 -25.93 52.97
N ALA A 143 -46.41 -24.96 53.86
CA ALA A 143 -46.36 -23.54 53.48
C ALA A 143 -44.94 -23.08 53.15
N LEU A 144 -43.92 -23.60 53.85
CA LEU A 144 -42.51 -23.33 53.54
C LEU A 144 -42.11 -23.88 52.17
N LEU A 145 -42.60 -25.07 51.83
CA LEU A 145 -42.40 -25.69 50.50
C LEU A 145 -43.08 -24.86 49.42
N ASP A 146 -44.34 -24.47 49.60
CA ASP A 146 -45.08 -23.71 48.58
C ASP A 146 -44.44 -22.35 48.29
N VAL A 147 -43.98 -21.65 49.35
CA VAL A 147 -43.32 -20.35 49.23
C VAL A 147 -41.98 -20.47 48.51
N SER A 148 -41.13 -21.41 48.93
CA SER A 148 -39.82 -21.61 48.27
C SER A 148 -39.95 -22.15 46.86
N SER A 149 -40.90 -23.05 46.61
CA SER A 149 -41.24 -23.59 45.28
C SER A 149 -41.60 -22.47 44.30
N ARG A 150 -42.44 -21.51 44.72
CA ARG A 150 -42.81 -20.38 43.88
C ARG A 150 -41.60 -19.56 43.45
N THR A 151 -40.71 -19.22 44.38
CA THR A 151 -39.53 -18.40 44.07
C THR A 151 -38.48 -19.16 43.28
N ILE A 152 -38.20 -20.42 43.62
CA ILE A 152 -37.12 -21.21 43.02
C ILE A 152 -37.50 -21.77 41.64
N LYS A 153 -38.78 -22.06 41.38
CA LYS A 153 -39.23 -22.51 40.04
C LYS A 153 -39.01 -21.45 38.97
N GLU A 154 -39.28 -20.19 39.29
CA GLU A 154 -39.07 -19.06 38.36
C GLU A 154 -37.59 -18.66 38.25
N PHE A 155 -36.74 -19.11 39.17
CA PHE A 155 -35.33 -18.74 39.22
C PHE A 155 -34.48 -19.58 38.26
N GLU A 156 -33.71 -18.90 37.41
CA GLU A 156 -32.77 -19.52 36.48
C GLU A 156 -31.54 -20.06 37.24
N MET A 157 -31.33 -21.38 37.16
CA MET A 157 -30.20 -22.07 37.77
C MET A 157 -29.62 -23.07 36.77
N ALA A 158 -28.32 -23.33 36.86
CA ALA A 158 -27.64 -24.33 36.05
C ALA A 158 -27.81 -25.73 36.67
N THR A 159 -29.07 -26.14 36.84
CA THR A 159 -29.41 -27.46 37.36
C THR A 159 -30.77 -27.91 36.83
N ASP A 160 -30.97 -29.23 36.82
CA ASP A 160 -32.20 -29.89 36.43
C ASP A 160 -33.34 -29.63 37.44
N ASP A 161 -34.58 -29.65 36.96
CA ASP A 161 -35.76 -29.38 37.79
C ASP A 161 -35.87 -30.33 39.00
N LYS A 162 -35.38 -31.57 38.88
CA LYS A 162 -35.32 -32.54 39.98
C LYS A 162 -34.45 -32.06 41.14
N ASN A 163 -33.34 -31.39 40.85
CA ASN A 163 -32.46 -30.85 41.90
C ASN A 163 -33.02 -29.57 42.48
N LYS A 164 -33.77 -28.77 41.69
CA LYS A 164 -34.54 -27.63 42.21
C LYS A 164 -35.60 -28.06 43.21
N GLU A 165 -36.34 -29.14 42.94
CA GLU A 165 -37.32 -29.69 43.88
C GLU A 165 -36.67 -30.12 45.21
N LYS A 166 -35.54 -30.83 45.15
CA LYS A 166 -34.78 -31.19 46.36
C LYS A 166 -34.25 -29.98 47.13
N LEU A 167 -33.86 -28.91 46.42
CA LEU A 167 -33.43 -27.67 47.04
C LEU A 167 -34.57 -26.99 47.81
N VAL A 168 -35.77 -26.96 47.22
CA VAL A 168 -37.00 -26.44 47.85
C VAL A 168 -37.30 -27.21 49.14
N GLU A 169 -37.22 -28.55 49.10
CA GLU A 169 -37.37 -29.39 50.30
C GLU A 169 -36.33 -29.06 51.37
N LEU A 170 -35.06 -28.95 50.96
CA LEU A 170 -33.95 -28.62 51.86
C LEU A 170 -34.15 -27.24 52.51
N MET A 171 -34.60 -26.23 51.77
CA MET A 171 -34.85 -24.89 52.31
C MET A 171 -35.91 -24.93 53.41
N ALA A 172 -37.01 -25.66 53.19
CA ALA A 172 -38.05 -25.84 54.20
C ALA A 172 -37.53 -26.57 55.44
N ASP A 173 -36.74 -27.64 55.25
CA ASP A 173 -36.15 -28.42 56.34
C ASP A 173 -35.15 -27.62 57.18
N ILE A 174 -34.34 -26.76 56.55
CA ILE A 174 -33.42 -25.85 57.26
C ILE A 174 -34.21 -24.93 58.19
N HIS A 175 -35.33 -24.36 57.72
CA HIS A 175 -36.13 -23.46 58.55
C HIS A 175 -36.84 -24.20 59.69
N SER A 176 -37.40 -25.39 59.43
CA SER A 176 -37.98 -26.24 60.48
C SER A 176 -36.95 -26.62 61.54
N THR A 177 -35.75 -27.03 61.12
CA THR A 177 -34.64 -27.36 62.03
C THR A 177 -34.21 -26.13 62.84
N MET A 178 -34.19 -24.94 62.24
CA MET A 178 -33.88 -23.69 62.93
C MET A 178 -34.89 -23.38 64.05
N LEU A 179 -36.19 -23.65 63.83
CA LEU A 179 -37.22 -23.46 64.85
C LEU A 179 -37.02 -24.43 66.03
N GLU A 180 -36.81 -25.72 65.74
CA GLU A 180 -36.51 -26.73 66.77
C GLU A 180 -35.26 -26.37 67.60
N LYS A 181 -34.19 -25.93 66.93
CA LYS A 181 -32.95 -25.51 67.60
C LYS A 181 -33.11 -24.23 68.40
N SER A 182 -34.01 -23.33 67.98
CA SER A 182 -34.32 -22.12 68.76
C SER A 182 -35.02 -22.46 70.07
N GLU A 183 -35.91 -23.47 70.07
CA GLU A 183 -36.54 -23.98 71.29
C GLU A 183 -35.54 -24.70 72.20
N GLU A 184 -34.68 -25.54 71.64
CA GLU A 184 -33.60 -26.19 72.39
C GLU A 184 -32.67 -25.15 73.05
N TYR A 185 -32.33 -24.10 72.32
CA TYR A 185 -31.51 -23.00 72.80
C TYR A 185 -32.18 -22.24 73.96
N LEU A 186 -33.48 -21.96 73.86
CA LEU A 186 -34.25 -21.35 74.94
C LEU A 186 -34.28 -22.25 76.18
N ASN A 187 -34.50 -23.55 76.01
CA ASN A 187 -34.57 -24.49 77.12
C ASN A 187 -33.23 -24.60 77.86
N ARG A 188 -32.12 -24.60 77.12
CA ARG A 188 -30.78 -24.76 77.68
C ARG A 188 -30.20 -23.47 78.27
N TYR A 189 -30.32 -22.35 77.56
CA TYR A 189 -29.64 -21.10 77.91
C TYR A 189 -30.58 -20.02 78.46
N ARG A 190 -31.90 -20.28 78.49
CA ARG A 190 -32.92 -19.31 78.92
C ARG A 190 -32.88 -18.00 78.14
N ARG A 191 -32.39 -18.06 76.89
CA ARG A 191 -32.33 -16.93 75.95
C ARG A 191 -33.19 -17.25 74.74
N SER A 192 -34.17 -16.39 74.45
CA SER A 192 -35.04 -16.57 73.29
C SER A 192 -34.37 -16.07 72.01
N VAL A 193 -34.40 -16.91 70.97
CA VAL A 193 -34.09 -16.53 69.59
C VAL A 193 -35.37 -16.71 68.78
N TYR A 194 -35.74 -15.70 68.01
CA TYR A 194 -36.99 -15.71 67.24
C TYR A 194 -36.66 -15.82 65.76
N SER A 195 -37.27 -16.81 65.10
CA SER A 195 -37.30 -16.91 63.65
C SER A 195 -38.70 -16.57 63.16
N THR A 196 -38.78 -15.80 62.08
CA THR A 196 -40.06 -15.36 61.52
C THR A 196 -40.16 -15.80 60.06
N PRO A 197 -41.37 -15.90 59.48
CA PRO A 197 -41.52 -16.10 58.04
C PRO A 197 -40.77 -15.06 57.20
N LYS A 198 -40.63 -13.83 57.70
CA LYS A 198 -39.81 -12.79 57.05
C LYS A 198 -38.33 -13.16 57.00
N SER A 199 -37.80 -13.82 58.03
CA SER A 199 -36.43 -14.35 58.05
C SER A 199 -36.25 -15.45 57.00
N TYR A 200 -37.26 -16.30 56.78
CA TYR A 200 -37.24 -17.32 55.72
C TYR A 200 -37.24 -16.70 54.32
N LEU A 201 -38.10 -15.71 54.08
CA LEU A 201 -38.10 -14.95 52.82
C LEU A 201 -36.74 -14.28 52.58
N GLY A 202 -36.17 -13.63 53.60
CA GLY A 202 -34.84 -13.04 53.53
C GLY A 202 -33.73 -14.07 53.24
N PHE A 203 -33.87 -15.30 53.74
CA PHE A 203 -32.96 -16.41 53.41
C PHE A 203 -33.03 -16.79 51.94
N ILE A 204 -34.24 -16.94 51.38
CA ILE A 204 -34.45 -17.25 49.96
C ILE A 204 -33.90 -16.11 49.07
N ASP A 205 -34.19 -14.86 49.43
CA ASP A 205 -33.70 -13.67 48.71
C ASP A 205 -32.16 -13.60 48.74
N THR A 206 -31.56 -13.88 49.90
CA THR A 206 -30.10 -13.91 50.03
C THR A 206 -29.49 -15.05 49.22
N TYR A 207 -30.11 -16.24 49.23
CA TYR A 207 -29.66 -17.37 48.44
C TYR A 207 -29.66 -17.05 46.95
N THR A 208 -30.78 -16.54 46.42
CA THR A 208 -30.91 -16.21 44.99
C THR A 208 -29.95 -15.09 44.58
N SER A 209 -29.77 -14.07 45.41
CA SER A 209 -28.81 -12.98 45.19
C SER A 209 -27.36 -13.49 45.14
N VAL A 210 -26.95 -14.27 46.14
CA VAL A 210 -25.59 -14.83 46.22
C VAL A 210 -25.33 -15.82 45.09
N TYR A 211 -26.30 -16.68 44.78
CA TYR A 211 -26.22 -17.60 43.65
C TYR A 211 -25.99 -16.84 42.35
N THR A 212 -26.82 -15.84 42.05
CA THR A 212 -26.72 -15.06 40.81
C THR A 212 -25.34 -14.40 40.70
N LYS A 213 -24.87 -13.78 41.79
CA LYS A 213 -23.55 -13.15 41.82
C LYS A 213 -22.44 -14.16 41.55
N LYS A 214 -22.43 -15.29 42.27
CA LYS A 214 -21.38 -16.31 42.13
C LYS A 214 -21.43 -17.02 40.79
N PHE A 215 -22.63 -17.28 40.27
CA PHE A 215 -22.83 -17.86 38.96
C PHE A 215 -22.29 -16.96 37.85
N ASN A 216 -22.53 -15.65 37.94
CA ASN A 216 -21.98 -14.69 36.97
C ASN A 216 -20.46 -14.59 37.07
N GLU A 217 -19.89 -14.51 38.28
CA GLU A 217 -18.44 -14.52 38.50
C GLU A 217 -17.77 -15.76 37.87
N LEU A 218 -18.33 -16.95 38.12
CA LEU A 218 -17.83 -18.20 37.54
C LEU A 218 -18.01 -18.27 36.02
N ASN A 219 -19.14 -17.79 35.49
CA ASN A 219 -19.36 -17.76 34.04
C ASN A 219 -18.39 -16.80 33.33
N GLU A 220 -18.04 -15.67 33.93
CA GLU A 220 -17.02 -14.79 33.37
C GLU A 220 -15.63 -15.44 33.37
N GLU A 221 -15.26 -16.11 34.45
CA GLU A 221 -14.01 -16.86 34.53
C GLU A 221 -13.97 -18.01 33.51
N ALA A 222 -15.04 -18.80 33.42
CA ALA A 222 -15.19 -19.85 32.43
C ALA A 222 -15.12 -19.31 30.99
N LYS A 223 -15.74 -18.15 30.71
CA LYS A 223 -15.63 -17.48 29.40
C LYS A 223 -14.19 -17.07 29.09
N LYS A 224 -13.46 -16.51 30.05
CA LYS A 224 -12.04 -16.14 29.88
C LYS A 224 -11.17 -17.35 29.57
N ILE A 225 -11.34 -18.43 30.33
CA ILE A 225 -10.62 -19.69 30.14
C ILE A 225 -10.93 -20.30 28.77
N ASN A 226 -12.21 -20.40 28.41
CA ASN A 226 -12.63 -20.96 27.12
C ASN A 226 -12.15 -20.11 25.93
N ASN A 227 -12.14 -18.78 26.06
CA ASN A 227 -11.57 -17.90 25.05
C ASN A 227 -10.05 -18.09 24.92
N GLY A 228 -9.34 -18.26 26.04
CA GLY A 228 -7.91 -18.58 26.06
C GLY A 228 -7.61 -19.91 25.37
N LEU A 229 -8.35 -20.97 25.71
CA LEU A 229 -8.24 -22.28 25.06
C LEU A 229 -8.54 -22.21 23.56
N LYS A 230 -9.57 -21.46 23.15
CA LYS A 230 -9.88 -21.25 21.73
C LYS A 230 -8.73 -20.55 21.00
N LYS A 231 -8.08 -19.57 21.62
CA LYS A 231 -6.91 -18.89 21.05
C LYS A 231 -5.69 -19.80 20.94
N LEU A 232 -5.43 -20.64 21.95
CA LEU A 232 -4.37 -21.65 21.89
C LEU A 232 -4.62 -22.67 20.77
N HIS A 233 -5.86 -23.12 20.60
CA HIS A 233 -6.22 -24.00 19.49
C HIS A 233 -6.05 -23.31 18.13
N GLN A 234 -6.46 -22.04 17.99
CA GLN A 234 -6.24 -21.26 16.77
C GLN A 234 -4.75 -21.14 16.44
N ALA A 235 -3.92 -20.81 17.44
CA ALA A 235 -2.47 -20.73 17.25
C ALA A 235 -1.87 -22.07 16.79
N GLY A 236 -2.34 -23.21 17.33
CA GLY A 236 -1.93 -24.54 16.88
C GLY A 236 -2.30 -24.82 15.42
N GLU A 237 -3.50 -24.44 14.98
CA GLU A 237 -3.92 -24.56 13.58
C GLU A 237 -3.13 -23.63 12.65
N ASP A 238 -2.88 -22.38 13.06
CA ASP A 238 -2.10 -21.41 12.29
C ASP A 238 -0.66 -21.91 12.09
N VAL A 239 -0.05 -22.49 13.12
CA VAL A 239 1.26 -23.15 13.01
C VAL A 239 1.23 -24.31 12.02
N ARG A 240 0.16 -25.12 12.02
CA ARG A 240 0.01 -26.21 11.05
C ARG A 240 -0.07 -25.68 9.62
N VAL A 241 -0.81 -24.58 9.39
CA VAL A 241 -0.90 -23.92 8.08
C VAL A 241 0.46 -23.35 7.66
N MET A 242 1.15 -22.65 8.56
CA MET A 242 2.49 -22.11 8.29
C MET A 242 3.49 -23.21 7.94
N ARG A 243 3.41 -24.39 8.58
CA ARG A 243 4.25 -25.54 8.27
C ARG A 243 4.03 -26.03 6.83
N THR A 244 2.78 -26.17 6.40
CA THR A 244 2.46 -26.56 5.02
C THR A 244 2.98 -25.52 4.01
N GLN A 245 2.76 -24.23 4.27
CA GLN A 245 3.24 -23.15 3.42
C GLN A 245 4.77 -23.10 3.33
N LEU A 246 5.47 -23.34 4.45
CA LEU A 246 6.93 -23.40 4.47
C LEU A 246 7.44 -24.56 3.60
N GLN A 247 6.82 -25.74 3.70
CA GLN A 247 7.19 -26.90 2.88
C GLN A 247 6.99 -26.63 1.38
N GLU A 248 5.88 -26.00 0.99
CA GLU A 248 5.63 -25.59 -0.40
C GLU A 248 6.68 -24.58 -0.89
N LYS A 249 7.02 -23.58 -0.07
CA LYS A 249 8.05 -22.58 -0.37
C LYS A 249 9.44 -23.21 -0.50
N GLU A 250 9.82 -24.15 0.37
CA GLU A 250 11.11 -24.85 0.30
C GLU A 250 11.26 -25.65 -1.00
N VAL A 251 10.20 -26.33 -1.44
CA VAL A 251 10.18 -27.03 -2.73
C VAL A 251 10.33 -26.05 -3.91
N LEU A 252 9.57 -24.95 -3.89
CA LEU A 252 9.65 -23.92 -4.94
C LEU A 252 11.05 -23.29 -5.01
N LEU A 253 11.66 -23.02 -3.85
CA LEU A 253 12.99 -22.45 -3.73
C LEU A 253 14.07 -23.42 -4.24
N GLY A 254 13.91 -24.72 -3.97
CA GLY A 254 14.75 -25.77 -4.54
C GLY A 254 14.69 -25.82 -6.08
N ASN A 255 13.51 -25.66 -6.67
CA ASN A 255 13.35 -25.60 -8.13
C ASN A 255 13.96 -24.32 -8.70
N LYS A 256 13.71 -23.16 -8.08
CA LYS A 256 14.26 -21.86 -8.52
C LYS A 256 15.78 -21.78 -8.42
N ARG A 257 16.39 -22.43 -7.42
CA ARG A 257 17.85 -22.59 -7.33
C ARG A 257 18.40 -23.33 -8.56
N LYS A 258 17.79 -24.46 -8.95
CA LYS A 258 18.20 -25.22 -10.14
C LYS A 258 18.06 -24.41 -11.43
N GLU A 259 16.97 -23.66 -11.59
CA GLU A 259 16.75 -22.80 -12.77
C GLU A 259 17.81 -21.68 -12.84
N THR A 260 18.12 -21.05 -11.71
CA THR A 260 19.12 -19.98 -11.63
C THR A 260 20.52 -20.51 -11.92
N ASP A 261 20.88 -21.67 -11.35
CA ASP A 261 22.18 -22.32 -11.60
C ASP A 261 22.36 -22.71 -13.07
N ALA A 262 21.28 -23.09 -13.76
CA ALA A 262 21.32 -23.35 -15.20
C ALA A 262 21.52 -22.06 -16.02
N LEU A 263 20.84 -20.98 -15.66
CA LEU A 263 20.97 -19.68 -16.33
C LEU A 263 22.38 -19.10 -16.17
N VAL A 264 22.97 -19.21 -14.97
CA VAL A 264 24.36 -18.77 -14.72
C VAL A 264 25.35 -19.48 -15.64
N LYS A 265 25.21 -20.80 -15.82
CA LYS A 265 26.07 -21.57 -16.74
C LYS A 265 25.91 -21.13 -18.20
N GLU A 266 24.70 -20.83 -18.66
CA GLU A 266 24.48 -20.33 -20.02
C GLU A 266 25.11 -18.94 -20.22
N ILE A 267 25.01 -18.05 -19.22
CA ILE A 267 25.62 -16.73 -19.24
C ILE A 267 27.14 -16.82 -19.27
N GLU A 268 27.76 -17.71 -18.49
CA GLU A 268 29.21 -17.93 -18.52
C GLU A 268 29.71 -18.31 -19.92
N ILE A 269 29.00 -19.21 -20.60
CA ILE A 269 29.33 -19.63 -21.98
C ILE A 269 29.20 -18.44 -22.94
N ARG A 270 28.07 -17.73 -22.93
CA ARG A 270 27.81 -16.60 -23.85
C ARG A 270 28.75 -15.42 -23.60
N THR A 271 29.11 -15.16 -22.35
CA THR A 271 30.05 -14.10 -21.97
C THR A 271 31.45 -14.44 -22.49
N ALA A 272 31.88 -15.70 -22.39
CA ALA A 272 33.16 -16.14 -22.97
C ALA A 272 33.18 -16.01 -24.50
N GLU A 273 32.08 -16.33 -25.18
CA GLU A 273 31.92 -16.13 -26.63
C GLU A 273 31.96 -14.64 -27.01
N ALA A 274 31.29 -13.78 -26.24
CA ALA A 274 31.30 -12.33 -26.43
C ALA A 274 32.70 -11.73 -26.28
N GLU A 275 33.44 -12.12 -25.24
CA GLU A 275 34.81 -11.66 -24.99
C GLU A 275 35.79 -12.11 -26.09
N LYS A 276 35.65 -13.35 -26.57
CA LYS A 276 36.46 -13.83 -27.71
C LYS A 276 36.20 -12.98 -28.96
N LYS A 277 34.93 -12.69 -29.26
CA LYS A 277 34.54 -11.88 -30.42
C LYS A 277 34.96 -10.42 -30.27
N ARG A 278 34.91 -9.87 -29.06
CA ARG A 278 35.43 -8.53 -28.72
C ARG A 278 36.93 -8.43 -29.02
N ALA A 279 37.72 -9.43 -28.60
CA ALA A 279 39.15 -9.48 -28.89
C ALA A 279 39.44 -9.53 -30.40
N GLU A 280 38.67 -10.32 -31.16
CA GLU A 280 38.78 -10.38 -32.63
C GLU A 280 38.46 -9.03 -33.30
N VAL A 281 37.43 -8.32 -32.83
CA VAL A 281 37.04 -7.00 -33.34
C VAL A 281 38.10 -5.94 -33.04
N GLU A 282 38.71 -5.94 -31.86
CA GLU A 282 39.77 -4.97 -31.52
C GLU A 282 41.01 -5.13 -32.42
N VAL A 283 41.41 -6.36 -32.72
CA VAL A 283 42.52 -6.60 -33.68
C VAL A 283 42.19 -6.03 -35.08
N VAL A 284 40.94 -6.17 -35.53
CA VAL A 284 40.50 -5.63 -36.82
C VAL A 284 40.42 -4.10 -36.79
N LYS A 285 39.96 -3.49 -35.68
CA LYS A 285 39.97 -2.03 -35.49
C LYS A 285 41.37 -1.45 -35.57
N GLU A 286 42.34 -2.06 -34.89
CA GLU A 286 43.74 -1.61 -34.93
C GLU A 286 44.34 -1.72 -36.34
N SER A 287 44.02 -2.78 -37.08
CA SER A 287 44.46 -2.95 -38.47
C SER A 287 43.85 -1.88 -39.38
N VAL A 288 42.54 -1.63 -39.27
CA VAL A 288 41.84 -0.61 -40.06
C VAL A 288 42.34 0.79 -39.75
N ALA A 289 42.65 1.09 -38.48
CA ALA A 289 43.23 2.38 -38.08
C ALA A 289 44.62 2.60 -38.68
N ARG A 290 45.46 1.55 -38.73
CA ARG A 290 46.76 1.59 -39.41
C ARG A 290 46.61 1.81 -40.92
N ASP A 291 45.72 1.07 -41.57
CA ASP A 291 45.47 1.21 -43.01
C ASP A 291 44.89 2.60 -43.37
N ALA A 292 44.04 3.16 -42.51
CA ALA A 292 43.50 4.51 -42.66
C ALA A 292 44.58 5.59 -42.56
N ALA A 293 45.54 5.45 -41.63
CA ALA A 293 46.67 6.36 -41.50
C ALA A 293 47.56 6.36 -42.76
N ILE A 294 47.84 5.18 -43.32
CA ILE A 294 48.62 5.01 -44.56
C ILE A 294 47.90 5.66 -45.76
N VAL A 295 46.58 5.50 -45.87
CA VAL A 295 45.79 6.14 -46.93
C VAL A 295 45.78 7.66 -46.78
N ALA A 296 45.65 8.19 -45.56
CA ALA A 296 45.66 9.63 -45.30
C ALA A 296 47.02 10.27 -45.62
N GLU A 297 48.13 9.60 -45.28
CA GLU A 297 49.49 10.04 -45.62
C GLU A 297 49.70 10.02 -47.15
N GLY A 298 49.28 8.95 -47.83
CA GLY A 298 49.35 8.84 -49.28
C GLY A 298 48.48 9.88 -50.02
N GLU A 299 47.33 10.25 -49.47
CA GLU A 299 46.47 11.31 -50.00
C GLU A 299 47.14 12.69 -49.87
N ALA A 300 47.77 12.98 -48.72
CA ALA A 300 48.48 14.22 -48.49
C ALA A 300 49.66 14.41 -49.45
N GLU A 301 50.45 13.34 -49.70
CA GLU A 301 51.55 13.38 -50.66
C GLU A 301 51.07 13.52 -52.11
N ALA A 302 50.05 12.76 -52.51
CA ALA A 302 49.51 12.83 -53.87
C ALA A 302 48.90 14.21 -54.17
N LYS A 303 48.29 14.86 -53.18
CA LYS A 303 47.75 16.22 -53.30
C LYS A 303 48.84 17.27 -53.42
N LYS A 304 49.90 17.18 -52.59
CA LYS A 304 51.06 18.09 -52.65
C LYS A 304 51.77 18.05 -54.01
N ASP A 305 51.96 16.85 -54.57
CA ASP A 305 52.62 16.70 -55.87
C ASP A 305 51.73 17.13 -57.04
N LEU A 306 50.40 17.05 -56.89
CA LEU A 306 49.43 17.55 -57.87
C LEU A 306 49.38 19.08 -57.87
N GLU A 307 49.38 19.71 -56.70
CA GLU A 307 49.45 21.18 -56.54
C GLU A 307 50.75 21.74 -57.14
N ALA A 308 51.84 20.96 -57.18
CA ALA A 308 53.09 21.36 -57.85
C ALA A 308 52.99 21.34 -59.39
N ALA A 309 52.07 20.58 -59.97
CA ALA A 309 51.87 20.47 -61.43
C ALA A 309 50.91 21.52 -61.99
N GLU A 310 49.97 22.02 -61.17
CA GLU A 310 48.95 23.00 -61.58
C GLU A 310 49.53 24.31 -62.16
N PRO A 311 50.62 24.91 -61.62
CA PRO A 311 51.18 26.15 -62.15
C PRO A 311 51.74 25.97 -63.56
N ALA A 312 52.38 24.83 -63.84
CA ALA A 312 52.95 24.54 -65.17
C ALA A 312 51.84 24.36 -66.22
N LEU A 313 50.72 23.75 -65.84
CA LEU A 313 49.57 23.61 -66.74
C LEU A 313 48.87 24.95 -66.99
N LEU A 314 48.67 25.77 -65.96
CA LEU A 314 48.08 27.10 -66.07
C LEU A 314 48.95 28.01 -66.95
N GLU A 315 50.26 28.00 -66.75
CA GLU A 315 51.23 28.73 -67.59
C GLU A 315 51.16 28.28 -69.06
N ALA A 316 51.02 26.97 -69.31
CA ALA A 316 50.83 26.46 -70.66
C ALA A 316 49.52 26.97 -71.29
N ILE A 317 48.39 26.95 -70.57
CA ILE A 317 47.10 27.41 -71.08
C ILE A 317 47.11 28.94 -71.32
N GLU A 318 47.68 29.72 -70.41
CA GLU A 318 47.82 31.18 -70.56
C GLU A 318 48.70 31.53 -71.76
N SER A 319 49.81 30.81 -71.96
CA SER A 319 50.68 31.02 -73.10
C SER A 319 49.98 30.76 -74.45
N LEU A 320 49.06 29.79 -74.53
CA LEU A 320 48.21 29.58 -75.71
C LEU A 320 47.17 30.69 -75.91
N ASN A 321 46.59 31.22 -74.82
CA ASN A 321 45.62 32.31 -74.90
C ASN A 321 46.26 33.63 -75.34
N SER A 322 47.58 33.78 -75.18
CA SER A 322 48.33 34.93 -75.70
C SER A 322 48.47 34.95 -77.23
N ILE A 323 48.15 33.85 -77.92
CA ILE A 323 48.28 33.69 -79.38
C ILE A 323 46.93 33.93 -80.04
N THR A 324 46.92 34.68 -81.14
CA THR A 324 45.72 34.99 -81.93
C THR A 324 45.80 34.40 -83.35
N ALA A 325 44.65 34.22 -84.01
CA ALA A 325 44.60 33.69 -85.38
C ALA A 325 45.37 34.56 -86.40
N ASN A 326 45.50 35.87 -86.14
CA ASN A 326 46.26 36.79 -86.99
C ASN A 326 47.77 36.51 -86.97
N ASP A 327 48.27 35.87 -85.92
CA ASP A 327 49.69 35.57 -85.74
C ASP A 327 50.15 34.42 -86.65
N PHE A 328 49.25 33.50 -86.97
CA PHE A 328 49.50 32.47 -87.99
C PHE A 328 49.45 33.07 -89.41
N VAL A 329 48.65 34.12 -89.63
CA VAL A 329 48.57 34.83 -90.93
C VAL A 329 49.86 35.61 -91.23
N THR A 330 50.51 36.19 -90.22
CA THR A 330 51.81 36.88 -90.40
C THR A 330 52.93 35.90 -90.70
N LEU A 331 52.95 34.73 -90.06
CA LEU A 331 53.88 33.65 -90.37
C LEU A 331 53.75 33.14 -91.82
N LYS A 332 52.52 33.01 -92.32
CA LYS A 332 52.24 32.58 -93.70
C LYS A 332 52.83 33.51 -94.78
N LYS A 333 53.02 34.80 -94.46
CA LYS A 333 53.59 35.81 -95.39
C LYS A 333 55.13 35.78 -95.45
N LEU A 334 55.80 35.07 -94.54
CA LEU A 334 57.26 34.93 -94.56
C LEU A 334 57.66 33.86 -95.59
N ALA A 335 58.39 34.26 -96.63
CA ALA A 335 58.89 33.32 -97.64
C ALA A 335 59.88 32.30 -97.05
N ASN A 336 60.68 32.71 -96.05
CA ASN A 336 61.59 31.85 -95.30
C ASN A 336 61.63 32.28 -93.81
N PRO A 337 60.96 31.55 -92.90
CA PRO A 337 60.93 31.91 -91.48
C PRO A 337 62.29 31.74 -90.78
N PRO A 338 62.58 32.55 -89.74
CA PRO A 338 63.72 32.34 -88.85
C PRO A 338 63.79 30.91 -88.33
N SER A 339 65.01 30.39 -88.20
CA SER A 339 65.25 28.99 -87.88
C SER A 339 64.76 28.57 -86.49
N LEU A 340 64.65 29.50 -85.53
CA LEU A 340 64.01 29.28 -84.22
C LEU A 340 62.51 28.98 -84.34
N ILE A 341 61.79 29.64 -85.26
CA ILE A 341 60.36 29.42 -85.47
C ILE A 341 60.12 28.02 -86.03
N LYS A 342 60.93 27.62 -87.02
CA LYS A 342 60.84 26.30 -87.62
C LYS A 342 60.95 25.19 -86.57
N ARG A 343 61.87 25.35 -85.61
CA ARG A 343 62.08 24.42 -84.48
C ARG A 343 60.95 24.42 -83.46
N ILE A 344 60.37 25.58 -83.16
CA ILE A 344 59.18 25.65 -82.30
C ILE A 344 58.05 24.85 -82.95
N PHE A 345 57.86 24.97 -84.27
CA PHE A 345 56.88 24.16 -85.00
C PHE A 345 57.24 22.67 -85.09
N ASP A 346 58.52 22.31 -85.15
CA ASP A 346 58.95 20.91 -85.01
C ASP A 346 58.58 20.36 -83.62
N ALA A 347 58.86 21.11 -82.54
CA ALA A 347 58.49 20.73 -81.18
C ALA A 347 56.96 20.65 -80.97
N VAL A 348 56.20 21.57 -81.56
CA VAL A 348 54.73 21.50 -81.56
C VAL A 348 54.23 20.28 -82.36
N SER A 349 54.88 19.94 -83.47
CA SER A 349 54.53 18.76 -84.28
C SER A 349 54.81 17.46 -83.53
N ILE A 350 55.90 17.40 -82.75
CA ILE A 350 56.21 16.27 -81.86
C ILE A 350 55.09 16.09 -80.82
N LEU A 351 54.68 17.16 -80.15
CA LEU A 351 53.58 17.10 -79.17
C LEU A 351 52.25 16.66 -79.79
N LEU A 352 51.98 17.06 -81.04
CA LEU A 352 50.77 16.67 -81.78
C LEU A 352 50.89 15.31 -82.51
N HIS A 353 51.98 14.57 -82.32
CA HIS A 353 52.28 13.30 -83.00
C HIS A 353 52.15 13.38 -84.54
N ARG A 354 52.58 14.49 -85.14
CA ARG A 354 52.61 14.67 -86.60
C ARG A 354 53.92 14.12 -87.19
N PRO A 355 53.90 13.61 -88.44
CA PRO A 355 55.10 13.06 -89.07
C PRO A 355 56.16 14.16 -89.30
N LEU A 356 57.41 13.83 -89.02
CA LEU A 356 58.58 14.70 -89.19
C LEU A 356 59.55 14.07 -90.19
N LEU A 357 60.45 14.88 -90.75
CA LEU A 357 61.57 14.36 -91.54
C LEU A 357 62.50 13.57 -90.61
N VAL A 358 63.21 12.58 -91.15
CA VAL A 358 64.24 11.86 -90.39
C VAL A 358 65.29 12.87 -89.89
N PRO A 359 65.57 12.96 -88.58
CA PRO A 359 66.49 13.96 -88.05
C PRO A 359 67.90 13.78 -88.62
N GLY A 360 68.38 14.78 -89.35
CA GLY A 360 69.78 14.94 -89.74
C GLY A 360 70.45 16.03 -88.92
N ALA A 361 71.78 16.00 -88.81
CA ALA A 361 72.55 17.09 -88.20
C ALA A 361 73.48 17.69 -89.26
N GLU A 362 73.29 18.98 -89.55
CA GLU A 362 74.10 19.74 -90.51
C GLU A 362 74.90 20.83 -89.79
N MET A 363 76.12 21.09 -90.24
CA MET A 363 76.94 22.19 -89.73
C MET A 363 76.58 23.48 -90.47
N VAL A 364 75.87 24.39 -89.80
CA VAL A 364 75.48 25.70 -90.37
C VAL A 364 76.15 26.80 -89.55
N LYS A 365 77.05 27.57 -90.20
CA LYS A 365 77.78 28.70 -89.57
C LYS A 365 78.50 28.35 -88.24
N GLY A 366 79.12 27.16 -88.17
CA GLY A 366 79.95 26.75 -87.02
C GLY A 366 79.19 26.19 -85.81
N ALA A 367 77.88 25.99 -85.91
CA ALA A 367 77.07 25.33 -84.89
C ALA A 367 76.38 24.08 -85.47
N LEU A 368 76.22 23.05 -84.62
CA LEU A 368 75.48 21.83 -84.95
C LEU A 368 73.99 22.17 -85.09
N TRP A 369 73.40 21.87 -86.25
CA TRP A 369 72.04 22.26 -86.58
C TRP A 369 71.17 21.03 -86.88
N ILE A 370 70.05 20.89 -86.17
CA ILE A 370 69.04 19.85 -86.48
C ILE A 370 68.33 20.25 -87.78
N THR A 371 68.22 19.32 -88.74
CA THR A 371 67.48 19.51 -90.00
C THR A 371 66.03 19.90 -89.68
N ASP A 372 65.57 21.05 -90.20
CA ASP A 372 64.20 21.51 -89.97
C ASP A 372 63.17 20.73 -90.79
N SER A 373 62.01 20.45 -90.20
CA SER A 373 60.88 19.81 -90.91
C SER A 373 59.85 20.82 -91.41
N TRP A 374 60.25 22.07 -91.61
CA TRP A 374 59.34 23.18 -91.94
C TRP A 374 58.57 22.94 -93.23
N ASP A 375 59.24 22.57 -94.32
CA ASP A 375 58.54 22.36 -95.60
C ASP A 375 57.77 21.03 -95.66
N PHE A 376 58.04 20.10 -94.73
CA PHE A 376 57.34 18.81 -94.66
C PHE A 376 56.05 18.87 -93.84
N SER A 377 56.10 19.37 -92.60
CA SER A 377 54.94 19.40 -91.68
C SER A 377 54.70 20.76 -91.03
N GLY A 378 55.75 21.55 -90.77
CA GLY A 378 55.65 22.85 -90.09
C GLY A 378 54.83 23.89 -90.86
N ARG A 379 55.00 23.98 -92.19
CA ARG A 379 54.29 24.92 -93.07
C ARG A 379 52.80 24.61 -93.16
N GLN A 380 52.45 23.32 -93.21
CA GLN A 380 51.06 22.87 -93.17
C GLN A 380 50.41 23.20 -91.83
N LEU A 381 51.09 22.88 -90.72
CA LEU A 381 50.62 23.18 -89.37
C LEU A 381 50.43 24.69 -89.13
N ALA A 382 51.32 25.53 -89.67
CA ALA A 382 51.18 26.99 -89.58
C ALA A 382 50.05 27.56 -90.47
N SER A 383 49.66 26.85 -91.54
CA SER A 383 48.69 27.33 -92.53
C SER A 383 47.26 26.83 -92.33
N GLU A 384 47.08 25.84 -91.45
CA GLU A 384 45.80 25.20 -91.14
C GLU A 384 44.93 26.11 -90.24
N SER A 385 43.68 26.34 -90.65
CA SER A 385 42.80 27.34 -90.00
C SER A 385 42.32 26.96 -88.60
N GLY A 386 42.57 25.72 -88.15
CA GLY A 386 42.17 25.19 -86.84
C GLY A 386 43.34 24.89 -85.89
N THR A 387 44.58 25.26 -86.23
CA THR A 387 45.76 24.88 -85.42
C THR A 387 45.68 25.37 -83.98
N LEU A 388 45.21 26.60 -83.74
CA LEU A 388 45.08 27.13 -82.38
C LEU A 388 44.03 26.37 -81.55
N ASP A 389 42.92 25.96 -82.17
CA ASP A 389 41.86 25.19 -81.50
C ASP A 389 42.35 23.77 -81.18
N VAL A 390 43.11 23.14 -82.08
CA VAL A 390 43.76 21.85 -81.84
C VAL A 390 44.74 21.92 -80.67
N LEU A 391 45.51 23.01 -80.55
CA LEU A 391 46.45 23.20 -79.43
C LEU A 391 45.74 23.45 -78.10
N LYS A 392 44.63 24.21 -78.11
CA LYS A 392 43.79 24.43 -76.92
C LYS A 392 43.08 23.16 -76.48
N GLU A 393 42.52 22.39 -77.42
CA GLU A 393 41.93 21.07 -77.15
C GLU A 393 42.99 20.13 -76.58
N PHE A 394 44.20 20.14 -77.13
CA PHE A 394 45.30 19.31 -76.63
C PHE A 394 45.62 19.60 -75.15
N GLY A 395 45.72 20.88 -74.78
CA GLY A 395 45.94 21.28 -73.38
C GLY A 395 44.78 20.94 -72.43
N GLN A 396 43.58 20.68 -72.93
CA GLN A 396 42.40 20.36 -72.11
C GLN A 396 42.14 18.85 -72.01
N THR A 397 42.24 18.10 -73.11
CA THR A 397 41.79 16.70 -73.18
C THR A 397 42.86 15.69 -73.58
N LYS A 398 43.98 16.12 -74.19
CA LYS A 398 45.03 15.20 -74.70
C LYS A 398 46.39 15.32 -74.00
N LYS A 399 46.51 16.23 -73.02
CA LYS A 399 47.73 16.42 -72.21
C LYS A 399 48.24 15.15 -71.51
N ASP A 400 47.33 14.23 -71.19
CA ASP A 400 47.63 12.98 -70.49
C ASP A 400 47.99 11.82 -71.45
N ASN A 401 47.92 12.02 -72.78
CA ASN A 401 48.21 11.01 -73.80
C ASN A 401 49.66 11.04 -74.31
N ILE A 402 50.53 11.86 -73.72
CA ILE A 402 51.92 12.03 -74.14
C ILE A 402 52.78 10.96 -73.48
N ASN A 403 53.49 10.16 -74.27
CA ASN A 403 54.37 9.10 -73.77
C ASN A 403 55.81 9.61 -73.55
N GLU A 404 56.62 8.82 -72.83
CA GLU A 404 58.03 9.14 -72.53
C GLU A 404 58.87 9.36 -73.79
N GLU A 405 58.62 8.59 -74.84
CA GLU A 405 59.26 8.73 -76.14
C GLU A 405 59.04 10.11 -76.77
N THR A 406 57.84 10.70 -76.61
CA THR A 406 57.54 12.05 -77.10
C THR A 406 58.33 13.10 -76.31
N CYS A 407 58.51 12.93 -75.00
CA CYS A 407 59.32 13.82 -74.18
C CYS A 407 60.80 13.73 -74.53
N GLU A 408 61.34 12.52 -74.72
CA GLU A 408 62.71 12.31 -75.16
C GLU A 408 62.98 12.94 -76.53
N LEU A 409 62.02 12.85 -77.45
CA LEU A 409 62.12 13.45 -78.78
C LEU A 409 62.12 14.99 -78.74
N LEU A 410 61.54 15.61 -77.71
CA LEU A 410 61.54 17.07 -77.49
C LEU A 410 62.84 17.60 -76.89
N LEU A 411 63.57 16.79 -76.11
CA LEU A 411 64.76 17.22 -75.36
C LEU A 411 65.84 17.90 -76.24
N PRO A 412 66.20 17.36 -77.43
CA PRO A 412 67.19 17.99 -78.30
C PRO A 412 66.78 19.41 -78.74
N TYR A 413 65.47 19.69 -78.84
CA TYR A 413 64.97 21.00 -79.22
C TYR A 413 64.96 21.99 -78.05
N LEU A 414 64.58 21.52 -76.85
CA LEU A 414 64.49 22.35 -75.64
C LEU A 414 65.87 22.74 -75.07
N TRP A 415 66.90 21.89 -75.23
CA TRP A 415 68.24 22.12 -74.69
C TRP A 415 69.19 22.86 -75.64
N MET A 416 68.73 23.25 -76.83
CA MET A 416 69.53 24.09 -77.74
C MET A 416 69.63 25.53 -77.25
N GLU A 417 70.82 26.11 -77.43
CA GLU A 417 71.09 27.51 -77.11
C GLU A 417 70.17 28.44 -77.93
N GLY A 418 69.35 29.23 -77.24
CA GLY A 418 68.38 30.15 -77.86
C GLY A 418 66.93 29.67 -77.93
N PHE A 419 66.59 28.46 -77.47
CA PHE A 419 65.20 28.01 -77.32
C PHE A 419 64.58 28.57 -76.02
N ASN A 420 64.29 29.88 -76.01
CA ASN A 420 63.63 30.54 -74.88
C ASN A 420 62.60 31.57 -75.36
N ALA A 421 61.68 31.96 -74.47
CA ALA A 421 60.59 32.87 -74.79
C ALA A 421 61.08 34.27 -75.25
N GLU A 422 62.21 34.74 -74.73
CA GLU A 422 62.78 36.05 -75.08
C GLU A 422 63.39 36.08 -76.49
N ALA A 423 64.12 35.04 -76.87
CA ALA A 423 64.67 34.87 -78.21
C ALA A 423 63.57 34.64 -79.24
N ALA A 424 62.54 33.86 -78.88
CA ALA A 424 61.36 33.67 -79.72
C ALA A 424 60.62 35.00 -79.96
N ARG A 425 60.46 35.83 -78.92
CA ARG A 425 59.85 37.17 -79.03
C ARG A 425 60.65 38.12 -79.92
N LYS A 426 61.99 38.06 -79.87
CA LYS A 426 62.87 38.84 -80.77
C LYS A 426 62.79 38.39 -82.23
N ALA A 427 62.61 37.09 -82.47
CA ALA A 427 62.54 36.54 -83.83
C ALA A 427 61.17 36.76 -84.50
N CYS A 428 60.09 36.49 -83.78
CA CYS A 428 58.72 36.75 -84.20
C CYS A 428 57.84 36.87 -82.96
N GLY A 429 57.48 38.10 -82.61
CA GLY A 429 56.85 38.47 -81.33
C GLY A 429 55.78 37.49 -80.85
N ASN A 430 54.86 37.11 -81.74
CA ASN A 430 53.64 36.41 -81.37
C ASN A 430 53.78 34.87 -81.38
N VAL A 431 54.97 34.33 -81.68
CA VAL A 431 55.30 32.88 -81.63
C VAL A 431 55.96 32.50 -80.29
N ALA A 432 56.30 33.48 -79.46
CA ALA A 432 56.85 33.25 -78.12
C ALA A 432 55.92 32.42 -77.21
N GLY A 433 54.60 32.56 -77.38
CA GLY A 433 53.60 31.77 -76.64
C GLY A 433 53.72 30.27 -76.91
N LEU A 434 54.05 29.85 -78.15
CA LEU A 434 54.25 28.44 -78.49
C LEU A 434 55.51 27.87 -77.85
N CYS A 435 56.58 28.67 -77.74
CA CYS A 435 57.82 28.26 -77.07
C CYS A 435 57.60 28.00 -75.56
N THR A 436 56.89 28.91 -74.90
CA THR A 436 56.48 28.74 -73.49
C THR A 436 55.55 27.55 -73.33
N TRP A 437 54.57 27.38 -74.22
CA TRP A 437 53.64 26.27 -74.18
C TRP A 437 54.33 24.90 -74.24
N VAL A 438 55.25 24.68 -75.19
CA VAL A 438 56.02 23.43 -75.30
C VAL A 438 56.83 23.17 -74.02
N SER A 439 57.48 24.21 -73.48
CA SER A 439 58.33 24.11 -72.29
C SER A 439 57.53 23.80 -71.01
N SER A 440 56.38 24.45 -70.83
CA SER A 440 55.51 24.25 -69.67
C SER A 440 54.74 22.92 -69.77
N MET A 441 54.42 22.46 -70.98
CA MET A 441 53.86 21.13 -71.20
C MET A 441 54.87 20.02 -70.84
N TYR A 442 56.14 20.17 -71.24
CA TYR A 442 57.21 19.26 -70.81
C TYR A 442 57.35 19.18 -69.27
N LYS A 443 57.30 20.32 -68.57
CA LYS A 443 57.32 20.36 -67.09
C LYS A 443 56.12 19.65 -66.46
N TYR A 444 54.91 19.89 -66.99
CA TYR A 444 53.68 19.25 -66.51
C TYR A 444 53.76 17.73 -66.63
N ILE A 445 54.20 17.20 -67.79
CA ILE A 445 54.27 15.75 -68.05
C ILE A 445 55.24 15.06 -67.09
N ASN A 446 56.40 15.68 -66.82
CA ASN A 446 57.40 15.10 -65.93
C ASN A 446 56.89 15.00 -64.47
N ILE A 447 56.03 15.93 -64.05
CA ILE A 447 55.37 15.86 -62.73
C ILE A 447 54.20 14.88 -62.77
N ALA A 448 53.40 14.86 -63.84
CA ALA A 448 52.29 13.94 -64.03
C ALA A 448 52.75 12.45 -64.00
N LYS A 449 53.96 12.16 -64.50
CA LYS A 449 54.62 10.84 -64.40
C LYS A 449 54.78 10.38 -62.95
N ILE A 450 55.10 11.29 -62.03
CA ILE A 450 55.29 10.97 -60.61
C ILE A 450 53.93 10.80 -59.91
N VAL A 451 52.93 11.58 -60.33
CA VAL A 451 51.59 11.59 -59.72
C VAL A 451 50.71 10.40 -60.16
N ALA A 452 50.85 9.92 -61.41
CA ALA A 452 50.06 8.81 -61.95
C ALA A 452 50.14 7.49 -61.15
N PRO A 453 51.33 6.95 -60.81
CA PRO A 453 51.42 5.74 -59.98
C PRO A 453 50.91 5.97 -58.56
N LYS A 454 51.09 7.17 -57.99
CA LYS A 454 50.57 7.54 -56.67
C LYS A 454 49.04 7.58 -56.64
N LYS A 455 48.39 8.09 -57.69
CA LYS A 455 46.92 8.08 -57.83
C LYS A 455 46.35 6.67 -57.91
N GLU A 456 46.99 5.78 -58.66
CA GLU A 456 46.54 4.39 -58.77
C GLU A 456 46.78 3.61 -57.48
N ALA A 457 47.93 3.82 -56.82
CA ALA A 457 48.21 3.25 -55.50
C ALA A 457 47.19 3.73 -54.45
N LEU A 458 46.85 5.02 -54.44
CA LEU A 458 45.83 5.60 -53.58
C LEU A 458 44.45 5.00 -53.89
N ARG A 459 44.08 4.85 -55.16
CA ARG A 459 42.80 4.22 -55.56
C ARG A 459 42.68 2.80 -55.03
N ILE A 460 43.73 1.98 -55.18
CA ILE A 460 43.76 0.60 -54.69
C ILE A 460 43.69 0.58 -53.14
N ALA A 461 44.45 1.45 -52.47
CA ALA A 461 44.46 1.54 -51.01
C ALA A 461 43.09 1.98 -50.45
N THR A 462 42.44 2.96 -51.08
CA THR A 462 41.08 3.42 -50.71
C THR A 462 40.03 2.33 -50.92
N ILE A 463 40.13 1.52 -51.99
CA ILE A 463 39.23 0.36 -52.20
C ILE A 463 39.45 -0.70 -51.12
N LYS A 464 40.70 -1.01 -50.77
CA LYS A 464 41.02 -1.94 -49.69
C LYS A 464 40.52 -1.44 -48.34
N LEU A 465 40.73 -0.16 -48.02
CA LEU A 465 40.23 0.47 -46.80
C LEU A 465 38.70 0.45 -46.73
N ARG A 466 38.00 0.68 -47.85
CA ARG A 466 36.53 0.60 -47.91
C ARG A 466 36.02 -0.82 -47.65
N ALA A 467 36.67 -1.84 -48.21
CA ALA A 467 36.34 -3.24 -47.95
C ALA A 467 36.62 -3.64 -46.49
N ALA A 468 37.74 -3.18 -45.93
CA ALA A 468 38.10 -3.44 -44.53
C ALA A 468 37.15 -2.74 -43.55
N ASN A 469 36.75 -1.49 -43.82
CA ASN A 469 35.74 -0.76 -43.04
C ASN A 469 34.39 -1.46 -43.08
N LYS A 470 33.95 -1.98 -44.23
CA LYS A 470 32.71 -2.74 -44.34
C LYS A 470 32.75 -4.02 -43.48
N LYS A 471 33.87 -4.76 -43.53
CA LYS A 471 34.04 -5.96 -42.71
C LYS A 471 34.09 -5.63 -41.21
N LYS A 472 34.74 -4.53 -40.83
CA LYS A 472 34.73 -4.02 -39.45
C LYS A 472 33.31 -3.72 -38.98
N GLU A 473 32.52 -3.02 -39.79
CA GLU A 473 31.12 -2.68 -39.46
C GLU A 473 30.25 -3.93 -39.28
N GLU A 474 30.39 -4.93 -40.16
CA GLU A 474 29.71 -6.22 -40.03
C GLU A 474 30.07 -6.93 -38.71
N GLN A 475 31.35 -6.96 -38.33
CA GLN A 475 31.81 -7.58 -37.09
C GLN A 475 31.43 -6.77 -35.84
N GLU A 476 31.41 -5.43 -35.90
CA GLU A 476 30.92 -4.56 -34.83
C GLU A 476 29.41 -4.75 -34.60
N GLN A 477 28.62 -4.91 -35.66
CA GLN A 477 27.19 -5.21 -35.55
C GLN A 477 26.95 -6.61 -34.94
N GLU A 478 27.76 -7.60 -35.30
CA GLU A 478 27.65 -8.94 -34.74
C GLU A 478 28.08 -8.98 -33.27
N LEU A 479 29.12 -8.23 -32.90
CA LEU A 479 29.51 -8.03 -31.51
C LEU A 479 28.40 -7.33 -30.72
N ALA A 480 27.79 -6.27 -31.27
CA ALA A 480 26.71 -5.54 -30.63
C ALA A 480 25.51 -6.44 -30.30
N LYS A 481 25.12 -7.34 -31.22
CA LYS A 481 24.05 -8.33 -30.99
C LYS A 481 24.40 -9.29 -29.86
N VAL A 482 25.61 -9.85 -29.87
CA VAL A 482 26.03 -10.79 -28.82
C VAL A 482 26.13 -10.09 -27.45
N THR A 483 26.61 -8.84 -27.41
CA THR A 483 26.62 -8.05 -26.16
C THR A 483 25.23 -7.71 -25.67
N GLU A 484 24.28 -7.38 -26.56
CA GLU A 484 22.88 -7.12 -26.20
C GLU A 484 22.20 -8.37 -25.64
N GLU A 485 22.46 -9.55 -26.24
CA GLU A 485 21.99 -10.83 -25.70
C GLU A 485 22.55 -11.07 -24.29
N VAL A 486 23.86 -10.90 -24.09
CA VAL A 486 24.50 -11.05 -22.77
C VAL A 486 23.91 -10.09 -21.74
N ASP A 487 23.67 -8.83 -22.10
CA ASP A 487 23.05 -7.84 -21.22
C ASP A 487 21.60 -8.20 -20.87
N ALA A 488 20.82 -8.71 -21.84
CA ALA A 488 19.47 -9.19 -21.61
C ALA A 488 19.45 -10.39 -20.64
N TYR A 489 20.36 -11.36 -20.82
CA TYR A 489 20.48 -12.49 -19.91
C TYR A 489 20.96 -12.07 -18.51
N ASN A 490 21.90 -11.13 -18.40
CA ASN A 490 22.34 -10.56 -17.12
C ASN A 490 21.19 -9.87 -16.38
N LYS A 491 20.34 -9.13 -17.10
CA LYS A 491 19.13 -8.53 -16.53
C LYS A 491 18.14 -9.60 -16.04
N GLN A 492 17.89 -10.63 -16.85
CA GLN A 492 17.04 -11.76 -16.45
C GLN A 492 17.58 -12.48 -15.21
N LEU A 493 18.90 -12.66 -15.11
CA LEU A 493 19.54 -13.26 -13.94
C LEU A 493 19.38 -12.38 -12.69
N SER A 494 19.53 -11.06 -12.83
CA SER A 494 19.30 -10.11 -11.74
C SER A 494 17.85 -10.20 -11.24
N ASP A 495 16.88 -10.24 -12.15
CA ASP A 495 15.46 -10.33 -11.82
C ASP A 495 15.10 -11.67 -11.15
N GLU A 496 15.61 -12.81 -11.67
CA GLU A 496 15.38 -14.12 -11.05
C GLU A 496 16.10 -14.25 -9.70
N ASN A 497 17.30 -13.68 -9.53
CA ASN A 497 17.97 -13.63 -8.24
C ASN A 497 17.20 -12.79 -7.22
N ALA A 498 16.63 -11.65 -7.63
CA ALA A 498 15.79 -10.83 -6.76
C ALA A 498 14.54 -11.59 -6.31
N LYS A 499 13.87 -12.32 -7.22
CA LYS A 499 12.72 -13.18 -6.87
C LYS A 499 13.13 -14.32 -5.94
N LYS A 500 14.26 -14.97 -6.20
CA LYS A 500 14.81 -16.04 -5.34
C LYS A 500 15.11 -15.52 -3.93
N GLN A 501 15.76 -14.37 -3.82
CA GLN A 501 16.07 -13.75 -2.54
C GLN A 501 14.79 -13.38 -1.78
N ALA A 502 13.80 -12.78 -2.45
CA ALA A 502 12.52 -12.47 -1.81
C ALA A 502 11.79 -13.72 -1.30
N LEU A 503 11.84 -14.82 -2.05
CA LEU A 503 11.28 -16.11 -1.64
C LEU A 503 12.04 -16.70 -0.44
N GLU A 504 13.38 -16.57 -0.42
CA GLU A 504 14.24 -17.03 0.67
C GLU A 504 13.99 -16.24 1.97
N ASP A 505 13.86 -14.92 1.86
CA ASP A 505 13.55 -14.04 2.98
C ASP A 505 12.16 -14.35 3.56
N ASP A 506 11.15 -14.56 2.69
CA ASP A 506 9.80 -14.91 3.11
C ASP A 506 9.72 -16.32 3.75
N ALA A 507 10.47 -17.30 3.22
CA ALA A 507 10.60 -18.62 3.84
C ALA A 507 11.27 -18.53 5.23
N ASN A 508 12.36 -17.78 5.34
CA ASN A 508 13.07 -17.57 6.60
C ASN A 508 12.21 -16.84 7.64
N GLN A 509 11.45 -15.82 7.24
CA GLN A 509 10.48 -15.15 8.12
C GLN A 509 9.38 -16.10 8.57
N THR A 510 8.84 -16.92 7.65
CA THR A 510 7.81 -17.91 7.98
C THR A 510 8.34 -18.91 9.00
N LYS A 511 9.57 -19.40 8.81
CA LYS A 511 10.26 -20.32 9.74
C LYS A 511 10.47 -19.69 11.12
N GLN A 512 11.00 -18.47 11.19
CA GLN A 512 11.20 -17.77 12.46
C GLN A 512 9.88 -17.55 13.21
N ARG A 513 8.81 -17.17 12.50
CA ARG A 513 7.47 -17.02 13.08
C ARG A 513 6.92 -18.36 13.58
N MET A 514 7.11 -19.43 12.82
CA MET A 514 6.71 -20.78 13.21
C MET A 514 7.47 -21.26 14.46
N ASP A 515 8.80 -21.09 14.50
CA ASP A 515 9.62 -21.49 15.64
C ASP A 515 9.25 -20.70 16.91
N SER A 516 9.00 -19.40 16.77
CA SER A 516 8.52 -18.55 17.87
C SER A 516 7.13 -18.98 18.36
N ALA A 517 6.22 -19.29 17.44
CA ALA A 517 4.87 -19.76 17.77
C ALA A 517 4.89 -21.14 18.44
N ASN A 518 5.72 -22.07 17.97
CA ASN A 518 5.94 -23.37 18.62
C ASN A 518 6.49 -23.20 20.02
N GLY A 519 7.52 -22.37 20.21
CA GLY A 519 8.09 -22.10 21.53
C GLY A 519 7.06 -21.55 22.52
N LEU A 520 6.16 -20.67 22.06
CA LEU A 520 5.06 -20.15 22.88
C LEU A 520 4.01 -21.22 23.18
N ILE A 521 3.62 -22.05 22.20
CA ILE A 521 2.66 -23.14 22.40
C ILE A 521 3.20 -24.16 23.40
N ASP A 522 4.48 -24.51 23.29
CA ASP A 522 5.14 -25.45 24.19
C ASP A 522 5.26 -24.86 25.61
N ALA A 523 5.63 -23.59 25.74
CA ALA A 523 5.65 -22.91 27.04
C ALA A 523 4.25 -22.82 27.69
N LEU A 524 3.20 -22.69 26.87
CA LEU A 524 1.80 -22.63 27.32
C LEU A 524 1.14 -24.01 27.42
N SER A 525 1.85 -25.11 27.15
CA SER A 525 1.28 -26.47 27.17
C SER A 525 0.74 -26.87 28.54
N GLY A 526 1.50 -26.59 29.61
CA GLY A 526 1.05 -26.81 30.99
C GLY A 526 -0.14 -25.94 31.38
N GLU A 527 -0.17 -24.68 30.92
CA GLU A 527 -1.31 -23.79 31.16
C GLU A 527 -2.56 -24.24 30.37
N ARG A 528 -2.38 -24.81 29.17
CA ARG A 528 -3.46 -25.42 28.40
C ARG A 528 -4.10 -26.58 29.15
N GLU A 529 -3.30 -27.47 29.73
CA GLU A 529 -3.80 -28.59 30.53
C GLU A 529 -4.56 -28.09 31.76
N ARG A 530 -3.97 -27.13 32.48
CA ARG A 530 -4.61 -26.50 33.64
C ARG A 530 -5.94 -25.83 33.28
N TRP A 531 -5.99 -25.03 32.22
CA TRP A 531 -7.21 -24.37 31.75
C TRP A 531 -8.26 -25.38 31.27
N THR A 532 -7.83 -26.48 30.65
CA THR A 532 -8.74 -27.56 30.27
C THR A 532 -9.37 -28.21 31.49
N GLN A 533 -8.57 -28.48 32.53
CA GLN A 533 -9.07 -29.01 33.79
C GLN A 533 -10.03 -28.03 34.47
N GLN A 534 -9.65 -26.75 34.58
CA GLN A 534 -10.50 -25.70 35.17
C GLN A 534 -11.83 -25.52 34.41
N SER A 535 -11.82 -25.60 33.08
CA SER A 535 -13.04 -25.55 32.26
C SER A 535 -13.95 -26.76 32.50
N ASN A 536 -13.37 -27.96 32.64
CA ASN A 536 -14.13 -29.16 32.98
C ASN A 536 -14.73 -29.08 34.39
N ASP A 537 -13.97 -28.57 35.35
CA ASP A 537 -14.44 -28.41 36.73
C ASP A 537 -15.52 -27.33 36.83
N SER A 538 -15.43 -26.25 36.05
CA SER A 538 -16.46 -25.19 36.01
C SER A 538 -17.78 -25.64 35.34
N ARG A 539 -17.74 -26.73 34.57
CA ARG A 539 -18.93 -27.31 33.91
C ARG A 539 -19.66 -28.34 34.77
N ARG A 540 -18.97 -28.93 35.74
CA ARG A 540 -19.54 -29.86 36.73
C ARG A 540 -20.18 -29.07 37.86
#